data_AF-A0A645JY25-F1
#
_entry.id   AF-A0A645JY25-F1
#
_cell.length_a   1.000
_cell.length_b   1.000
_cell.length_c   1.000
_cell.angle_alpha   90.00
_cell.angle_beta   90.00
_cell.angle_gamma   90.00
#
_symmetry.space_group_name_H-M   'P 1'
#
loop_
_entity.id
_entity.type
_entity.pdbx_description
1 polymer ?
#
loop_
_entity_poly.entity_id
_entity_poly.type
_entity_poly.pdbx_seq_one_letter_code
_entity_poly.pdbx_strand_id
1 'polypeptide(L)' 'MALELSAGQMVEDVKLAVNGARPVYFYGRMGGVIPSTQELYEQMIQVISGEGGKGDD' A
#
# COMPACT_ATOMS: atom_id res chain seq x y z
N MET A 1 2.00 5.78 -0.15
CA MET A 1 1.70 4.35 0.04
C MET A 1 0.86 4.23 1.30
N ALA A 2 -0.26 3.53 1.24
CA ALA A 2 -1.08 3.17 2.39
C ALA A 2 -0.88 1.69 2.69
N LEU A 3 -0.63 1.35 3.96
CA LEU A 3 -0.54 -0.02 4.42
C LEU A 3 -1.77 -0.35 5.26
N GLU A 4 -2.43 -1.45 4.96
CA GLU A 4 -3.62 -1.87 5.69
C GLU A 4 -3.63 -3.35 5.99
N LEU A 5 -4.26 -3.68 7.12
CA LEU A 5 -4.69 -5.05 7.44
C LEU A 5 -6.20 -5.22 7.21
N SER A 6 -6.87 -4.14 6.81
CA SER A 6 -8.27 -4.05 6.38
C SER A 6 -8.39 -4.23 4.86
N ALA A 7 -9.62 -4.47 4.40
CA ALA A 7 -9.96 -4.60 2.99
C ALA A 7 -10.01 -3.23 2.24
N GLY A 8 -9.04 -2.35 2.47
CA GLY A 8 -8.87 -1.11 1.71
C GLY A 8 -9.79 0.05 2.09
N GLN A 9 -10.29 0.12 3.33
CA GLN A 9 -11.18 1.20 3.74
C GLN A 9 -10.46 2.55 3.82
N MET A 10 -9.21 2.58 4.28
CA MET A 10 -8.45 3.82 4.48
C MET A 10 -7.83 4.35 3.18
N VAL A 11 -7.43 3.47 2.26
CA VAL A 11 -6.78 3.86 1.01
C VAL A 11 -7.74 4.59 0.09
N GLU A 12 -9.04 4.28 0.15
CA GLU A 12 -10.05 5.03 -0.58
C GLU A 12 -10.18 6.48 -0.07
N ASP A 13 -10.10 6.70 1.25
CA ASP A 13 -10.06 8.05 1.81
C ASP A 13 -8.81 8.82 1.35
N VAL A 14 -7.65 8.14 1.30
CA VAL A 14 -6.40 8.76 0.81
C VAL A 14 -6.49 9.08 -0.68
N LYS A 15 -7.05 8.19 -1.51
CA LYS A 15 -7.29 8.44 -2.93
C LYS A 15 -8.20 9.64 -3.14
N LEU A 16 -9.28 9.72 -2.37
CA LEU A 16 -10.22 10.84 -2.42
C LEU A 16 -9.55 12.17 -2.02
N ALA A 17 -8.79 12.18 -0.92
CA ALA A 17 -8.09 13.37 -0.44
C ALA A 17 -7.00 13.85 -1.40
N VAL A 18 -6.30 12.94 -2.07
CA VAL A 18 -5.25 13.27 -3.05
C VAL A 18 -5.86 13.72 -4.39
N ASN A 19 -7.08 13.27 -4.72
CA ASN A 19 -7.83 13.67 -5.92
C ASN A 19 -7.00 13.63 -7.22
N GLY A 20 -6.22 12.56 -7.38
CA GLY A 20 -5.36 12.37 -8.56
C GLY A 20 -4.11 13.24 -8.64
N ALA A 21 -3.85 14.12 -7.65
CA ALA A 21 -2.66 14.98 -7.66
C ALA A 21 -1.35 14.20 -7.63
N ARG A 22 -1.35 12.98 -7.06
CA ARG A 22 -0.25 12.01 -7.07
C ARG A 22 -0.76 10.58 -7.06
N PRO A 23 0.01 9.60 -7.56
CA PRO A 23 -0.33 8.19 -7.43
C PRO A 23 -0.39 7.77 -5.97
N VAL A 24 -1.43 7.02 -5.63
CA VAL A 24 -1.62 6.41 -4.31
C VAL A 24 -1.39 4.91 -4.44
N TYR A 25 -0.32 4.42 -3.82
CA TYR A 25 0.03 3.01 -3.76
C TYR A 25 -0.60 2.35 -2.54
N PHE A 26 -0.98 1.08 -2.67
CA PHE A 26 -1.63 0.29 -1.62
C PHE A 26 -0.86 -1.00 -1.38
N TYR A 27 -0.69 -1.36 -0.11
CA TYR A 27 -0.21 -2.68 0.30
C TYR A 27 -1.13 -3.20 1.40
N GLY A 28 -1.94 -4.19 1.08
CA GLY A 28 -2.91 -4.81 1.98
C GLY A 28 -2.44 -6.19 2.44
N ARG A 29 -2.65 -6.53 3.71
CA ARG A 29 -2.43 -7.90 4.22
C ARG A 29 -3.62 -8.33 5.09
N MET A 30 -4.56 -9.04 4.49
CA MET A 30 -5.70 -9.60 5.21
C MET A 30 -5.29 -10.80 6.06
N GLY A 31 -6.00 -11.05 7.17
CA GLY A 31 -5.79 -12.22 8.03
C GLY A 31 -4.97 -11.96 9.31
N GLY A 32 -4.67 -10.70 9.64
CA GLY A 32 -4.12 -10.32 10.95
C GLY A 32 -2.64 -10.62 11.17
N VAL A 33 -1.93 -11.11 10.14
CA VAL A 33 -0.47 -11.26 10.20
C VAL A 33 0.17 -9.90 10.02
N ILE A 34 0.96 -9.48 11.01
CA ILE A 34 1.69 -8.21 10.95
C ILE A 34 2.93 -8.39 10.06
N PRO A 35 3.09 -7.59 8.98
CA PRO A 35 4.27 -7.65 8.14
C PRO A 35 5.53 -7.23 8.88
N SER A 36 6.64 -7.85 8.51
CA SER A 36 7.95 -7.54 9.08
C SER A 36 8.48 -6.20 8.56
N THR A 37 9.38 -5.54 9.29
CA THR A 37 10.01 -4.30 8.83
C THR A 37 10.78 -4.48 7.52
N GLN A 38 11.36 -5.66 7.29
CA GLN A 38 12.08 -5.99 6.05
C GLN A 38 11.12 -6.06 4.86
N GLU A 39 9.99 -6.72 5.03
CA GLU A 39 8.93 -6.81 4.03
C GLU A 39 8.40 -5.42 3.65
N LEU A 40 8.16 -4.55 4.64
CA LEU A 40 7.74 -3.16 4.38
C LEU A 40 8.79 -2.36 3.60
N TYR A 41 10.06 -2.55 3.94
CA TYR A 41 11.16 -1.89 3.27
C TYR A 41 11.22 -2.28 1.79
N GLU A 42 11.14 -3.58 1.49
CA GLU A 42 11.15 -4.08 0.12
C GLU A 42 9.97 -3.55 -0.70
N GLN A 43 8.78 -3.51 -0.11
CA GLN A 43 7.59 -2.93 -0.75
C GLN A 43 7.75 -1.43 -1.07
N MET A 44 8.34 -0.66 -0.14
CA MET A 44 8.62 0.75 -0.39
C MET A 44 9.62 0.96 -1.54
N ILE A 45 10.67 0.14 -1.59
CA ILE A 45 11.68 0.22 -2.65
C ILE A 45 11.08 -0.09 -4.03
N GLN A 46 10.20 -1.10 -4.14
CA GLN A 46 9.50 -1.41 -5.40
C GLN A 46 8.71 -0.20 -5.91
N VAL A 47 7.89 0.39 -5.02
CA VAL A 47 7.08 1.57 -5.32
C VAL A 47 7.94 2.76 -5.76
N ILE A 48 9.05 3.02 -5.07
CA ILE A 48 9.96 4.13 -5.39
C ILE A 48 10.69 3.89 -6.72
N SER A 49 11.02 2.64 -7.02
CA SER A 49 11.75 2.25 -8.24
C SER A 49 10.88 2.23 -9.50
N GLY A 50 9.57 2.46 -9.38
CA GLY A 50 8.63 2.47 -10.51
C GLY A 50 8.11 1.09 -10.90
N GLU A 51 8.49 0.04 -10.16
CA GLU A 51 7.92 -1.29 -10.25
C GLU A 51 6.63 -1.26 -9.40
N GLY A 52 5.48 -1.04 -10.05
CA GLY A 52 4.20 -0.91 -9.35
C GLY A 52 4.02 -2.00 -8.30
N GLY A 53 3.75 -1.59 -7.05
CA GLY A 53 3.64 -2.50 -5.91
C GLY A 53 2.71 -3.66 -6.22
N LYS A 54 3.20 -4.88 -6.02
CA LYS A 54 2.44 -6.10 -6.27
C LYS A 54 1.36 -6.21 -5.20
N GLY A 55 0.12 -5.85 -5.55
CA GLY A 55 -1.05 -6.19 -4.74
C GLY A 55 -1.24 -7.69 -4.86
N ASP A 56 -0.92 -8.43 -3.81
CA ASP A 56 -1.38 -9.81 -3.69
C ASP A 56 -2.86 -9.75 -3.29
N ASP A 57 -3.74 -10.02 -4.26
CA ASP A 57 -5.18 -10.28 -4.05
C ASP A 57 -5.40 -11.54 -3.20
#